data_AF-A0A0P9EN53-F1
#
_entry.id   AF-A0A0P9EN53-F1
#
_cell.length_a   1.000
_cell.length_b   1.000
_cell.length_c   1.000
_cell.angle_alpha   90.00
_cell.angle_beta   90.00
_cell.angle_gamma   90.00
#
_symmetry.space_group_name_H-M   'P 1'
#
loop_
_entity.id
_entity.type
_entity.pdbx_description
1 polymer ?
#
loop_
_entity_poly.entity_id
_entity_poly.type
_entity_poly.pdbx_seq_one_letter_code
_entity_poly.pdbx_strand_id
1 'polypeptide(L)'
;MEDSADPWTDELGAFEVEVDDSAAVARAERIAAARQAGKGYQAKFDEPGWFNDPAEASRSKGAARPALYALHQAYFEARFEAVVDRGLELLGPGIKEENEVLDLVMRAALRCGKETDDAVLDLARRWREFPNLPSHSLISARVLAASSSLRPAPTSLDVPTPLTDADAPIPAREVLAAALAALRMHPSLPLPRAFLRSLLAAPHPTLAAAIKPSRAERPPAAPAPAPAAAPAPAPFDEPALEAELQRVDVGDAERDILRRVLGLGEGGAGAAEDDDDDEVERAAAGRDVRSL
;
A
#
# COMPACT_ATOMS: atom_id res chain seq x y z
N MET A 1 0.01 34.98 69.05
CA MET A 1 0.46 33.76 68.36
C MET A 1 -0.75 33.29 67.59
N GLU A 2 -0.78 33.67 66.31
CA GLU A 2 -1.85 33.38 65.37
C GLU A 2 -1.72 31.93 64.91
N ASP A 3 -2.78 31.14 65.10
CA ASP A 3 -3.00 29.89 64.37
C ASP A 3 -3.57 30.27 62.99
N SER A 4 -2.75 30.11 61.96
CA SER A 4 -3.15 30.27 60.57
C SER A 4 -3.99 29.08 60.12
N ALA A 5 -5.31 29.22 60.20
CA ALA A 5 -6.22 28.37 59.44
C ALA A 5 -6.03 28.67 57.95
N ASP A 6 -5.50 27.69 57.21
CA ASP A 6 -5.33 27.75 55.76
C ASP A 6 -6.71 27.75 55.09
N PRO A 7 -7.11 28.85 54.40
CA PRO A 7 -8.42 28.95 53.77
C PRO A 7 -8.55 28.12 52.49
N TRP A 8 -7.52 27.38 52.08
CA TRP A 8 -7.51 26.61 50.82
C TRP A 8 -7.87 25.12 50.99
N THR A 9 -8.00 24.62 52.22
CA THR A 9 -8.21 23.19 52.46
C THR A 9 -9.68 22.72 52.39
N ASP A 10 -10.67 23.62 52.48
CA ASP A 10 -12.09 23.24 52.62
C ASP A 10 -12.97 23.40 51.36
N GLU A 11 -12.47 23.96 50.25
CA GLU A 11 -13.28 24.18 49.02
C GLU A 11 -12.98 23.21 47.85
N LEU A 12 -12.10 22.21 48.02
CA LEU A 12 -11.78 21.24 46.94
C LEU A 12 -12.36 19.83 47.17
N GLY A 13 -13.26 19.68 48.15
CA GLY A 13 -13.97 18.43 48.40
C GLY A 13 -15.25 18.30 47.57
N ALA A 14 -15.12 17.85 46.32
CA ALA A 14 -16.13 17.13 45.50
C ALA A 14 -16.10 17.56 44.02
N PHE A 15 -14.99 17.33 43.33
CA PHE A 15 -15.07 17.04 41.90
C PHE A 15 -14.83 15.54 41.74
N GLU A 16 -15.93 14.77 41.64
CA GLU A 16 -15.85 13.43 41.06
C GLU A 16 -15.34 13.61 39.63
N VAL A 17 -14.06 13.32 39.42
CA VAL A 17 -13.50 13.16 38.09
C VAL A 17 -14.09 11.85 37.58
N GLU A 18 -15.23 11.92 36.90
CA GLU A 18 -15.68 10.85 36.02
C GLU A 18 -14.57 10.63 34.99
N VAL A 19 -13.78 9.59 35.21
CA VAL A 19 -12.78 9.14 34.25
C VAL A 19 -13.56 8.61 33.05
N ASP A 20 -13.62 9.43 32.01
CA ASP A 20 -14.30 9.10 30.76
C ASP A 20 -13.54 7.96 30.05
N ASP A 21 -13.86 6.73 30.44
CA ASP A 21 -13.34 5.50 29.85
C ASP A 21 -13.92 5.23 28.45
N SER A 22 -14.78 6.10 27.91
CA SER A 22 -15.40 5.93 26.59
C SER A 22 -14.36 5.80 25.47
N ALA A 23 -13.22 6.50 25.58
CA ALA A 23 -12.13 6.40 24.63
C ALA A 23 -11.42 5.04 24.69
N ALA A 24 -11.26 4.47 25.89
CA ALA A 24 -10.66 3.16 26.10
C ALA A 24 -11.60 2.04 25.62
N VAL A 25 -12.89 2.16 25.93
CA VAL A 25 -13.95 1.24 25.47
C VAL A 25 -14.06 1.28 23.95
N ALA A 26 -14.14 2.47 23.34
CA ALA A 26 -14.22 2.62 21.88
C ALA A 26 -12.96 2.10 21.16
N ARG A 27 -11.79 2.10 21.81
CA ARG A 27 -10.57 1.49 21.26
C ARG A 27 -10.63 -0.03 21.37
N ALA A 28 -11.09 -0.57 22.50
CA ALA A 28 -11.26 -2.00 22.70
C ALA A 28 -12.28 -2.60 21.71
N GLU A 29 -13.40 -1.92 21.49
CA GLU A 29 -14.42 -2.30 20.53
C GLU A 29 -13.90 -2.26 19.09
N ARG A 30 -13.13 -1.23 18.72
CA ARG A 30 -12.47 -1.17 17.40
C ARG A 30 -11.51 -2.34 17.16
N ILE A 31 -10.72 -2.72 18.18
CA ILE A 31 -9.79 -3.86 18.10
C ILE A 31 -10.58 -5.18 18.01
N ALA A 32 -11.66 -5.33 18.78
CA ALA A 32 -12.52 -6.51 18.73
C ALA A 32 -13.23 -6.64 17.38
N ALA A 33 -13.75 -5.54 16.83
CA ALA A 33 -14.38 -5.49 15.52
C ALA A 33 -13.36 -5.77 14.40
N ALA A 34 -12.14 -5.23 14.48
CA ALA A 34 -11.06 -5.54 13.54
C ALA A 34 -10.66 -7.04 13.58
N ARG A 35 -10.63 -7.64 14.78
CA ARG A 35 -10.40 -9.08 14.94
C ARG A 35 -11.56 -9.92 14.41
N GLN A 36 -12.81 -9.47 14.59
CA GLN A 36 -14.01 -10.12 14.07
C GLN A 36 -14.04 -10.05 12.53
N ALA A 37 -13.72 -8.89 11.96
CA ALA A 37 -13.60 -8.69 10.52
C ALA A 37 -12.44 -9.50 9.92
N GLY A 38 -11.31 -9.59 10.63
CA GLY A 38 -10.17 -10.43 10.26
C GLY A 38 -10.46 -11.94 10.31
N LYS A 39 -11.43 -12.39 11.14
CA LYS A 39 -11.89 -13.79 11.15
C LYS A 39 -12.74 -14.16 9.93
N GLY A 40 -13.36 -13.17 9.27
CA GLY A 40 -14.15 -13.37 8.05
C GLY A 40 -13.37 -13.10 6.76
N TYR A 41 -12.26 -12.36 6.83
CA TYR A 41 -11.37 -12.10 5.70
C TYR A 41 -10.40 -13.27 5.48
N GLN A 42 -10.94 -14.44 5.16
CA GLN A 42 -10.25 -15.29 4.21
C GLN A 42 -10.38 -14.57 2.87
N ALA A 43 -9.42 -13.69 2.56
CA ALA A 43 -9.08 -13.56 1.16
C ALA A 43 -8.86 -15.01 0.70
N LYS A 44 -9.67 -15.48 -0.24
CA LYS A 44 -9.29 -16.64 -1.03
C LYS A 44 -8.00 -16.25 -1.74
N PHE A 45 -6.89 -16.35 -1.01
CA PHE A 45 -5.71 -16.95 -1.57
C PHE A 45 -6.25 -18.31 -2.00
N ASP A 46 -6.63 -18.43 -3.27
CA ASP A 46 -6.79 -19.76 -3.86
C ASP A 46 -5.38 -20.34 -3.77
N GLU A 47 -5.08 -20.91 -2.61
CA GLU A 47 -3.88 -21.69 -2.36
C GLU A 47 -3.85 -22.67 -3.51
N PRO A 48 -2.86 -22.54 -4.41
CA PRO A 48 -2.97 -23.21 -5.69
C PRO A 48 -3.12 -24.70 -5.41
N GLY A 49 -4.11 -25.36 -6.01
CA GLY A 49 -4.73 -26.60 -5.49
C GLY A 49 -3.80 -27.79 -5.18
N TRP A 50 -2.50 -27.70 -5.49
CA TRP A 50 -1.45 -28.57 -4.97
C TRP A 50 -1.15 -28.37 -3.47
N PHE A 51 -1.49 -27.22 -2.90
CA PHE A 51 -1.23 -26.87 -1.49
C PHE A 51 -2.08 -27.70 -0.53
N ASN A 52 -3.33 -27.95 -0.89
CA ASN A 52 -4.27 -28.77 -0.13
C ASN A 52 -4.33 -30.23 -0.59
N ASP A 53 -3.44 -30.64 -1.49
CA ASP A 53 -3.40 -32.02 -1.98
C ASP A 53 -2.71 -32.93 -0.95
N PRO A 54 -3.44 -33.91 -0.37
CA PRO A 54 -2.87 -34.85 0.59
C PRO A 54 -1.80 -35.75 -0.06
N ALA A 55 -1.71 -35.82 -1.39
CA ALA A 55 -0.69 -36.57 -2.09
C ALA A 55 0.65 -35.80 -2.13
N GLU A 56 1.69 -36.36 -1.52
CA GLU A 56 3.08 -35.87 -1.56
C GLU A 56 3.62 -35.70 -3.01
N ALA A 57 3.02 -36.43 -3.96
CA ALA A 57 3.39 -36.44 -5.38
C ALA A 57 3.06 -35.15 -6.17
N SER A 58 2.15 -34.29 -5.71
CA SER A 58 1.85 -33.01 -6.36
C SER A 58 2.74 -31.87 -5.87
N ARG A 59 3.24 -31.98 -4.63
CA ARG A 59 4.32 -31.15 -4.07
C ARG A 59 5.68 -31.42 -4.72
N SER A 60 5.90 -32.62 -5.24
CA SER A 60 7.17 -33.05 -5.85
C SER A 60 7.29 -32.77 -7.36
N LYS A 61 6.30 -32.11 -7.99
CA LYS A 61 6.43 -31.67 -9.40
C LYS A 61 7.32 -30.42 -9.51
N GLY A 62 8.64 -30.66 -9.44
CA GLY A 62 9.71 -29.69 -9.64
C GLY A 62 10.45 -29.37 -8.33
N ALA A 63 11.78 -29.39 -8.36
CA ALA A 63 12.63 -29.08 -7.20
C ALA A 63 12.38 -27.68 -6.61
N ALA A 64 11.80 -26.77 -7.39
CA ALA A 64 11.47 -25.40 -6.96
C ALA A 64 10.25 -25.30 -6.04
N ARG A 65 9.28 -26.23 -6.10
CA ARG A 65 8.04 -26.13 -5.31
C ARG A 65 8.25 -26.34 -3.80
N PRO A 66 9.03 -27.33 -3.34
CA PRO A 66 9.38 -27.43 -1.93
C PRO A 66 10.13 -26.18 -1.42
N ALA A 67 10.99 -25.60 -2.26
CA ALA A 67 11.72 -24.37 -1.92
C ALA A 67 10.77 -23.17 -1.78
N LEU A 68 9.86 -22.98 -2.73
CA LEU A 68 8.81 -21.96 -2.66
C LEU A 68 7.90 -22.14 -1.43
N TYR A 69 7.51 -23.38 -1.12
CA TYR A 69 6.75 -23.68 0.09
C TYR A 69 7.52 -23.28 1.36
N ALA A 70 8.80 -23.64 1.45
CA ALA A 70 9.65 -23.26 2.58
C ALA A 70 9.81 -21.74 2.71
N LEU A 71 9.84 -21.00 1.59
CA LEU A 71 9.85 -19.53 1.61
C LEU A 71 8.55 -18.97 2.18
N HIS A 72 7.39 -19.46 1.73
CA HIS A 72 6.09 -19.05 2.27
C HIS A 72 5.97 -19.34 3.76
N GLN A 73 6.37 -20.54 4.19
CA GLN A 73 6.35 -20.89 5.61
C GLN A 73 7.26 -19.96 6.43
N ALA A 74 8.47 -19.66 5.94
CA ALA A 74 9.35 -18.70 6.59
C ALA A 74 8.73 -17.28 6.65
N TYR A 75 8.02 -16.86 5.61
CA TYR A 75 7.31 -15.59 5.59
C TYR A 75 6.18 -15.53 6.62
N PHE A 76 5.37 -16.59 6.73
CA PHE A 76 4.30 -16.68 7.74
C PHE A 76 4.82 -16.71 9.16
N GLU A 77 5.98 -17.32 9.38
CA GLU A 77 6.69 -17.35 10.66
C GLU A 77 7.48 -16.05 10.95
N ALA A 78 7.30 -15.01 10.12
CA ALA A 78 7.99 -13.72 10.22
C ALA A 78 9.52 -13.80 10.16
N ARG A 79 10.07 -14.86 9.55
CA ARG A 79 11.51 -15.04 9.31
C ARG A 79 11.94 -14.33 8.01
N PHE A 80 11.65 -13.04 7.92
CA PHE A 80 11.76 -12.27 6.66
C PHE A 80 13.18 -12.24 6.08
N GLU A 81 14.22 -12.12 6.90
CA GLU A 81 15.60 -12.19 6.41
C GLU A 81 15.90 -13.51 5.71
N ALA A 82 15.45 -14.64 6.28
CA ALA A 82 15.63 -15.95 5.66
C ALA A 82 14.84 -16.09 4.35
N VAL A 83 13.71 -15.39 4.21
CA VAL A 83 12.94 -15.34 2.95
C VAL A 83 13.73 -14.59 1.88
N VAL A 84 14.33 -13.44 2.23
CA VAL A 84 15.17 -12.68 1.30
C VAL A 84 16.36 -13.52 0.85
N ASP A 85 17.14 -14.04 1.79
CA ASP A 85 18.40 -14.74 1.47
C ASP A 85 18.14 -16.00 0.61
N ARG A 86 17.19 -16.84 1.00
CA ARG A 86 16.84 -18.06 0.26
C ARG A 86 16.12 -17.79 -1.05
N GLY A 87 15.33 -16.72 -1.11
CA GLY A 87 14.60 -16.35 -2.31
C GLY A 87 15.53 -15.81 -3.39
N LEU A 88 16.54 -15.01 -3.01
CA LEU A 88 17.60 -14.57 -3.92
C LEU A 88 18.39 -15.76 -4.48
N GLU A 89 18.75 -16.73 -3.64
CA GLU A 89 19.40 -17.98 -4.07
C GLU A 89 18.53 -18.74 -5.09
N LEU A 90 17.23 -18.81 -4.85
CA LEU A 90 16.27 -19.52 -5.70
C LEU A 90 16.04 -18.84 -7.06
N LEU A 91 16.14 -17.51 -7.12
CA LEU A 91 15.99 -16.75 -8.37
C LEU A 91 17.21 -16.91 -9.31
N GLY A 92 18.41 -17.13 -8.77
CA GLY A 92 19.65 -17.29 -9.54
C GLY A 92 19.62 -18.32 -10.67
N PRO A 93 19.18 -19.58 -10.45
CA PRO A 93 19.14 -20.62 -11.49
C PRO A 93 17.96 -20.49 -12.47
N GLY A 94 17.03 -19.55 -12.26
CA GLY A 94 15.77 -19.44 -12.99
C GLY A 94 14.76 -20.51 -12.55
N ILE A 95 13.56 -20.08 -12.19
CA ILE A 95 12.48 -20.96 -11.71
C ILE A 95 11.17 -20.65 -12.42
N LYS A 96 10.28 -21.65 -12.52
CA LYS A 96 8.99 -21.48 -13.19
C LYS A 96 8.09 -20.49 -12.44
N GLU A 97 8.15 -20.50 -11.11
CA GLU A 97 7.38 -19.63 -10.22
C GLU A 97 8.13 -18.33 -9.85
N GLU A 98 8.96 -17.80 -10.77
CA GLU A 98 9.81 -16.61 -10.54
C GLU A 98 9.04 -15.42 -9.98
N ASN A 99 7.87 -15.12 -10.56
CA ASN A 99 7.03 -13.98 -10.16
C ASN A 99 6.62 -14.04 -8.68
N GLU A 100 6.32 -15.25 -8.19
CA GLU A 100 5.84 -15.45 -6.82
C GLU A 100 6.99 -15.33 -5.81
N VAL A 101 8.15 -15.90 -6.14
CA VAL A 101 9.35 -15.75 -5.32
C VAL A 101 9.80 -14.29 -5.28
N LEU A 102 9.78 -13.62 -6.43
CA LEU A 102 10.15 -12.22 -6.53
C LEU A 102 9.22 -11.33 -5.69
N ASP A 103 7.89 -11.51 -5.77
CA ASP A 103 6.93 -10.74 -4.97
C ASP A 103 7.14 -11.00 -3.46
N LEU A 104 7.39 -12.26 -3.07
CA LEU A 104 7.62 -12.65 -1.68
C LEU A 104 8.93 -12.08 -1.11
N VAL A 105 10.03 -12.16 -1.86
CA VAL A 105 11.34 -11.58 -1.50
C VAL A 105 11.21 -10.08 -1.30
N MET A 106 10.57 -9.38 -2.25
CA MET A 106 10.43 -7.93 -2.20
C MET A 106 9.54 -7.47 -1.04
N ARG A 107 8.47 -8.22 -0.71
CA ARG A 107 7.66 -7.96 0.51
C ARG A 107 8.46 -8.21 1.79
N ALA A 108 9.23 -9.29 1.83
CA ALA A 108 10.05 -9.63 2.99
C ALA A 108 11.14 -8.57 3.22
N ALA A 109 11.79 -8.08 2.17
CA ALA A 109 12.79 -7.03 2.24
C ALA A 109 12.24 -5.76 2.91
N LEU A 110 11.04 -5.30 2.51
CA LEU A 110 10.35 -4.17 3.15
C LEU A 110 9.99 -4.44 4.63
N ARG A 111 9.84 -5.69 5.04
CA ARG A 111 9.49 -6.06 6.43
C ARG A 111 10.71 -6.12 7.34
N CYS A 112 11.89 -6.48 6.81
CA CYS A 112 13.14 -6.56 7.56
C CYS A 112 14.09 -5.36 7.34
N GLY A 113 13.68 -4.33 6.59
CA GLY A 113 14.52 -3.13 6.38
C GLY A 113 15.64 -3.32 5.36
N LYS A 114 15.54 -4.33 4.47
CA LYS A 114 16.53 -4.67 3.44
C LYS A 114 16.25 -4.01 2.08
N GLU A 115 15.35 -3.03 2.00
CA GLU A 115 15.06 -2.27 0.78
C GLU A 115 16.26 -1.59 0.10
N THR A 116 17.35 -1.36 0.84
CA THR A 116 18.58 -0.70 0.35
C THR A 116 19.67 -1.68 -0.08
N ASP A 117 19.42 -2.99 0.06
CA ASP A 117 20.33 -4.04 -0.39
C ASP A 117 20.38 -4.06 -1.93
N ASP A 118 21.59 -4.08 -2.51
CA ASP A 118 21.83 -3.99 -3.96
C ASP A 118 21.06 -5.07 -4.72
N ALA A 119 21.06 -6.31 -4.20
CA ALA A 119 20.34 -7.41 -4.84
C ALA A 119 18.82 -7.17 -4.87
N VAL A 120 18.27 -6.54 -3.82
CA VAL A 120 16.85 -6.19 -3.72
C VAL A 120 16.54 -5.00 -4.64
N LEU A 121 17.42 -4.01 -4.73
CA LEU A 121 17.28 -2.88 -5.65
C LEU A 121 17.31 -3.33 -7.12
N ASP A 122 18.18 -4.27 -7.46
CA ASP A 122 18.24 -4.84 -8.80
C ASP A 122 16.96 -5.59 -9.15
N LEU A 123 16.41 -6.39 -8.22
CA LEU A 123 15.08 -6.98 -8.41
C LEU A 123 13.98 -5.93 -8.56
N ALA A 124 14.05 -4.84 -7.79
CA ALA A 124 13.06 -3.76 -7.87
C ALA A 124 13.01 -3.16 -9.27
N ARG A 125 14.17 -2.93 -9.90
CA ARG A 125 14.31 -2.33 -11.25
C ARG A 125 13.76 -3.22 -12.37
N ARG A 126 13.56 -4.53 -12.13
CA ARG A 126 12.96 -5.48 -13.07
C ARG A 126 11.45 -5.34 -13.22
N TRP A 127 10.80 -4.38 -12.54
CA TRP A 127 9.36 -4.16 -12.63
C TRP A 127 8.83 -3.99 -14.07
N ARG A 128 9.67 -3.47 -14.98
CA ARG A 128 9.34 -3.28 -16.40
C ARG A 128 9.17 -4.61 -17.15
N GLU A 129 9.81 -5.69 -16.67
CA GLU A 129 9.72 -7.03 -17.25
C GLU A 129 8.34 -7.68 -16.98
N PHE A 130 7.62 -7.19 -15.96
CA PHE A 130 6.35 -7.76 -15.51
C PHE A 130 5.20 -6.75 -15.57
N PRO A 131 4.86 -6.21 -16.76
CA PRO A 131 3.89 -5.12 -16.88
C PRO A 131 2.48 -5.49 -16.39
N ASN A 132 2.15 -6.78 -16.38
CA ASN A 132 0.83 -7.29 -15.99
C ASN A 132 0.74 -7.67 -14.49
N LEU A 133 1.77 -7.36 -13.68
CA LEU A 133 1.80 -7.64 -12.24
C LEU A 133 1.78 -6.33 -11.42
N PRO A 134 0.60 -5.76 -11.15
CA PRO A 134 0.49 -4.46 -10.48
C PRO A 134 0.97 -4.51 -9.03
N SER A 135 0.86 -5.66 -8.35
CA SER A 135 1.42 -5.85 -7.01
C SER A 135 2.94 -5.72 -7.01
N HIS A 136 3.61 -6.34 -7.99
CA HIS A 136 5.05 -6.26 -8.11
C HIS A 136 5.49 -4.81 -8.39
N SER A 137 4.85 -4.12 -9.34
CA SER A 137 5.16 -2.71 -9.60
C SER A 137 5.00 -1.83 -8.35
N LEU A 138 3.95 -2.06 -7.55
CA LEU A 138 3.76 -1.32 -6.30
C LEU A 138 4.88 -1.60 -5.30
N ILE A 139 5.25 -2.87 -5.10
CA ILE A 139 6.29 -3.24 -4.13
C ILE A 139 7.66 -2.72 -4.59
N SER A 140 7.97 -2.83 -5.88
CA SER A 140 9.17 -2.22 -6.46
C SER A 140 9.20 -0.71 -6.24
N ALA A 141 8.09 -0.01 -6.49
CA ALA A 141 8.02 1.43 -6.24
C ALA A 141 8.31 1.77 -4.77
N ARG A 142 7.84 0.96 -3.81
CA ARG A 142 8.12 1.15 -2.39
C ARG A 142 9.58 0.92 -2.03
N VAL A 143 10.20 -0.13 -2.57
CA VAL A 143 11.63 -0.41 -2.39
C VAL A 143 12.47 0.73 -2.98
N LEU A 144 12.20 1.10 -4.25
CA LEU A 144 12.90 2.18 -4.94
C LEU A 144 12.74 3.53 -4.20
N ALA A 145 11.55 3.80 -3.65
CA ALA A 145 11.30 5.03 -2.89
C ALA A 145 12.22 5.16 -1.65
N ALA A 146 12.54 4.04 -0.99
CA ALA A 146 13.35 4.05 0.22
C ALA A 146 14.83 4.39 -0.02
N SER A 147 15.31 4.23 -1.26
CA SER A 147 16.66 4.62 -1.72
C SER A 147 16.63 5.83 -2.67
N SER A 148 15.51 6.55 -2.71
CA SER A 148 15.32 7.71 -3.59
C SER A 148 15.44 9.04 -2.86
N SER A 149 15.57 10.12 -3.63
CA SER A 149 15.49 11.50 -3.11
C SER A 149 14.11 11.89 -2.59
N LEU A 150 13.07 11.10 -2.87
CA LEU A 150 11.72 11.28 -2.31
C LEU A 150 11.62 10.79 -0.86
N ARG A 151 12.65 10.11 -0.35
CA ARG A 151 12.71 9.72 1.05
C ARG A 151 12.67 10.99 1.91
N PRO A 152 11.70 11.12 2.85
CA PRO A 152 11.72 12.22 3.79
C PRO A 152 13.04 12.19 4.55
N ALA A 153 13.78 13.30 4.53
CA ALA A 153 15.08 13.39 5.17
C ALA A 153 14.95 12.95 6.64
N PRO A 154 15.80 12.05 7.14
CA PRO A 154 15.80 11.73 8.56
C PRO A 154 16.05 13.02 9.35
N THR A 155 15.25 13.26 10.38
CA THR A 155 15.33 14.48 11.21
C THR A 155 16.56 14.51 12.13
N SER A 156 17.54 13.63 11.89
CA SER A 156 18.77 13.52 12.68
C SER A 156 19.93 14.24 12.03
N LEU A 157 20.52 15.15 12.80
CA LEU A 157 21.86 15.71 12.63
C LEU A 157 22.88 14.57 12.82
N ASP A 158 23.12 13.75 11.80
CA ASP A 158 24.28 12.87 11.82
C ASP A 158 25.10 12.96 10.54
N VAL A 159 26.40 13.12 10.81
CA VAL A 159 27.59 13.28 9.99
C VAL A 159 27.47 12.83 8.53
N PRO A 160 27.85 13.67 7.54
CA PRO A 160 27.86 13.26 6.14
C PRO A 160 28.98 12.25 5.89
N THR A 161 28.60 10.98 5.69
CA THR A 161 29.47 9.99 5.04
C THR A 161 29.62 10.39 3.57
N PRO A 162 30.84 10.44 3.01
CA PRO A 162 31.02 10.77 1.60
C PRO A 162 30.35 9.69 0.73
N LEU A 163 29.31 10.10 -0.01
CA LEU A 163 28.65 9.28 -1.03
C LEU A 163 29.67 8.97 -2.14
N THR A 164 29.87 7.69 -2.44
CA THR A 164 30.58 7.30 -3.65
C THR A 164 29.67 7.46 -4.88
N ASP A 165 30.22 7.65 -6.09
CA ASP A 165 29.42 7.77 -7.33
C ASP A 165 28.48 6.56 -7.58
N ALA A 166 28.70 5.43 -6.91
CA ALA A 166 27.83 4.25 -6.92
C ALA A 166 26.53 4.43 -6.09
N ASP A 167 26.49 5.43 -5.20
CA ASP A 167 25.37 5.70 -4.28
C ASP A 167 24.43 6.81 -4.79
N ALA A 168 24.44 7.09 -6.10
CA ALA A 168 23.55 8.10 -6.66
C ALA A 168 22.09 7.75 -6.31
N PRO A 169 21.34 8.66 -5.67
CA PRO A 169 19.99 8.36 -5.21
C PRO A 169 19.10 8.00 -6.38
N ILE A 170 18.20 7.05 -6.17
CA ILE A 170 17.25 6.62 -7.21
C ILE A 170 16.41 7.83 -7.63
N PRO A 171 16.30 8.13 -8.93
CA PRO A 171 15.61 9.31 -9.40
C PRO A 171 14.10 9.22 -9.11
N ALA A 172 13.49 10.32 -8.67
CA ALA A 172 12.06 10.42 -8.38
C ALA A 172 11.18 9.91 -9.55
N ARG A 173 11.57 10.24 -10.78
CA ARG A 173 11.00 9.74 -12.04
C ARG A 173 10.82 8.21 -12.04
N GLU A 174 11.82 7.46 -11.59
CA GLU A 174 11.78 6.00 -11.64
C GLU A 174 10.81 5.43 -10.60
N VAL A 175 10.79 6.02 -9.41
CA VAL A 175 9.82 5.69 -8.35
C VAL A 175 8.39 5.97 -8.82
N LEU A 176 8.16 7.14 -9.41
CA LEU A 176 6.85 7.53 -9.93
C LEU A 176 6.40 6.63 -11.08
N ALA A 177 7.29 6.26 -12.00
CA ALA A 177 6.98 5.35 -13.08
C ALA A 177 6.55 3.97 -12.56
N ALA A 178 7.27 3.40 -11.58
CA ALA A 178 6.89 2.13 -10.96
C ALA A 178 5.54 2.23 -10.21
N ALA A 179 5.30 3.34 -9.49
CA ALA A 179 4.05 3.57 -8.78
C ALA A 179 2.85 3.69 -9.74
N LEU A 180 3.03 4.40 -10.86
CA LEU A 180 1.99 4.56 -11.89
C LEU A 180 1.76 3.25 -12.66
N ALA A 181 2.80 2.44 -12.89
CA ALA A 181 2.65 1.12 -13.50
C ALA A 181 1.71 0.20 -12.70
N ALA A 182 1.71 0.30 -11.35
CA ALA A 182 0.76 -0.41 -10.50
C ALA A 182 -0.71 0.02 -10.71
N LEU A 183 -0.95 1.23 -11.22
CA LEU A 183 -2.26 1.81 -11.50
C LEU A 183 -2.68 1.68 -12.97
N ARG A 184 -1.81 1.14 -13.83
CA ARG A 184 -2.02 1.08 -15.29
C ARG A 184 -3.32 0.37 -15.68
N MET A 185 -3.57 -0.79 -15.07
CA MET A 185 -4.75 -1.64 -15.36
C MET A 185 -5.97 -1.26 -14.53
N HIS A 186 -5.75 -0.87 -13.26
CA HIS A 186 -6.82 -0.52 -12.33
C HIS A 186 -6.50 0.82 -11.62
N PRO A 187 -6.84 1.96 -12.22
CA PRO A 187 -6.54 3.30 -11.68
C PRO A 187 -7.24 3.61 -10.35
N SER A 188 -8.23 2.80 -9.96
CA SER A 188 -9.02 2.93 -8.73
C SER A 188 -8.44 2.16 -7.53
N LEU A 189 -7.35 1.40 -7.70
CA LEU A 189 -6.80 0.58 -6.61
C LEU A 189 -6.39 1.45 -5.41
N PRO A 190 -6.87 1.15 -4.18
CA PRO A 190 -6.69 2.02 -3.03
C PRO A 190 -5.21 2.17 -2.63
N LEU A 191 -4.50 1.06 -2.46
CA LEU A 191 -3.12 1.09 -1.95
C LEU A 191 -2.14 1.82 -2.89
N PRO A 192 -2.10 1.54 -4.21
CA PRO A 192 -1.24 2.31 -5.10
C PRO A 192 -1.63 3.79 -5.19
N ARG A 193 -2.92 4.15 -5.13
CA ARG A 193 -3.36 5.56 -5.09
C ARG A 193 -2.89 6.28 -3.83
N ALA A 194 -3.06 5.65 -2.66
CA ALA A 194 -2.60 6.20 -1.39
C ALA A 194 -1.08 6.42 -1.41
N PHE A 195 -0.34 5.45 -1.95
CA PHE A 195 1.10 5.54 -2.08
C PHE A 195 1.52 6.65 -3.04
N LEU A 196 0.93 6.73 -4.23
CA LEU A 196 1.18 7.80 -5.21
C LEU A 196 0.88 9.18 -4.61
N ARG A 197 -0.25 9.33 -3.90
CA ARG A 197 -0.59 10.56 -3.17
C ARG A 197 0.51 10.95 -2.18
N SER A 198 1.08 9.99 -1.46
CA SER A 198 2.17 10.26 -0.51
C SER A 198 3.46 10.71 -1.19
N LEU A 199 3.80 10.14 -2.36
CA LEU A 199 4.97 10.54 -3.14
C LEU A 199 4.82 11.97 -3.69
N LEU A 200 3.61 12.34 -4.09
CA LEU A 200 3.31 13.65 -4.66
C LEU A 200 3.08 14.75 -3.60
N ALA A 201 2.84 14.40 -2.34
CA ALA A 201 2.43 15.36 -1.31
C ALA A 201 3.42 16.52 -1.10
N ALA A 202 4.72 16.24 -1.21
CA ALA A 202 5.77 17.25 -1.09
C ALA A 202 6.05 18.00 -2.41
N PRO A 203 6.35 17.31 -3.54
CA PRO A 203 6.71 18.01 -4.78
C PRO A 203 5.52 18.62 -5.54
N HIS A 204 4.31 18.03 -5.40
CA HIS A 204 3.12 18.38 -6.16
C HIS A 204 1.85 18.34 -5.29
N PRO A 205 1.73 19.23 -4.27
CA PRO A 205 0.66 19.19 -3.28
C PRO A 205 -0.74 19.29 -3.90
N THR A 206 -0.89 20.05 -4.99
CA THR A 206 -2.17 20.19 -5.71
C THR A 206 -2.61 18.86 -6.33
N LEU A 207 -1.69 18.12 -6.97
CA LEU A 207 -1.99 16.81 -7.54
C LEU A 207 -2.30 15.80 -6.43
N ALA A 208 -1.52 15.80 -5.35
CA ALA A 208 -1.78 14.94 -4.20
C ALA A 208 -3.17 15.18 -3.58
N ALA A 209 -3.60 16.44 -3.46
CA ALA A 209 -4.93 16.79 -2.97
C ALA A 209 -6.06 16.37 -3.92
N ALA A 210 -5.81 16.41 -5.23
CA ALA A 210 -6.78 15.99 -6.25
C ALA A 210 -6.96 14.47 -6.35
N ILE A 211 -5.99 13.67 -5.92
CA ILE A 211 -6.13 12.21 -5.83
C ILE A 211 -7.12 11.87 -4.70
N LYS A 212 -8.37 11.61 -5.10
CA LYS A 212 -9.45 11.23 -4.16
C LYS A 212 -9.05 10.00 -3.33
N PRO A 213 -9.24 10.02 -1.99
CA PRO A 213 -9.10 8.84 -1.16
C PRO A 213 -10.09 7.77 -1.60
N SER A 214 -9.68 6.50 -1.56
CA SER A 214 -10.61 5.40 -1.77
C SER A 214 -11.69 5.37 -0.68
N ARG A 215 -12.88 4.85 -0.99
CA ARG A 215 -13.95 4.60 0.01
C ARG A 215 -13.45 3.73 1.17
N ALA A 216 -12.52 2.82 0.92
CA ALA A 216 -11.86 1.99 1.94
C ALA A 216 -10.98 2.79 2.92
N GLU A 217 -10.58 4.02 2.57
CA GLU A 217 -9.81 4.93 3.44
C GLU A 217 -10.72 5.88 4.22
N ARG A 218 -12.01 5.99 3.87
CA ARG A 218 -12.94 6.80 4.66
C ARG A 218 -13.26 6.05 5.95
N PRO A 219 -13.11 6.68 7.13
CA PRO A 219 -13.61 6.08 8.36
C PRO A 219 -15.12 5.82 8.21
N PRO A 220 -15.65 4.73 8.80
CA PRO A 220 -17.09 4.49 8.77
C PRO A 220 -17.79 5.71 9.33
N ALA A 221 -18.68 6.31 8.53
CA ALA A 221 -19.49 7.42 8.99
C ALA A 221 -20.28 6.94 10.20
N ALA A 222 -20.10 7.58 11.36
CA ALA A 222 -21.02 7.42 12.46
C ALA A 222 -22.45 7.73 11.96
N PRO A 223 -23.51 7.09 12.50
CA PRO A 223 -24.88 7.42 12.14
C PRO A 223 -25.17 8.87 12.56
N ALA A 224 -24.95 9.80 11.63
CA ALA A 224 -25.26 11.20 11.81
C ALA A 224 -26.73 11.45 11.45
N PRO A 225 -27.43 12.36 12.15
CA PRO A 225 -28.74 12.82 11.70
C PRO A 225 -28.63 13.41 10.29
N ALA A 226 -29.74 13.30 9.53
CA ALA A 226 -29.83 13.68 8.12
C ALA A 226 -29.04 14.98 7.80
N PRO A 227 -28.02 14.92 6.94
CA PRO A 227 -27.16 16.07 6.70
C PRO A 227 -27.91 17.14 5.92
N ALA A 228 -27.85 18.38 6.40
CA ALA A 228 -28.03 19.53 5.52
C ALA A 228 -26.96 19.44 4.43
N ALA A 229 -27.35 19.56 3.15
CA ALA A 229 -26.47 19.42 2.01
C ALA A 229 -25.24 20.34 2.16
N ALA A 230 -24.11 19.76 2.55
CA ALA A 230 -22.85 20.47 2.54
C ALA A 230 -22.53 20.83 1.09
N PRO A 231 -22.05 22.05 0.81
CA PRO A 231 -21.64 22.41 -0.54
C PRO A 231 -20.57 21.41 -0.99
N ALA A 232 -20.78 20.82 -2.17
CA ALA A 232 -19.78 19.95 -2.78
C ALA A 232 -18.43 20.69 -2.80
N PRO A 233 -17.31 20.00 -2.47
CA PRO A 233 -16.00 20.62 -2.59
C PRO A 233 -15.87 21.18 -4.00
N ALA A 234 -15.45 22.45 -4.10
CA ALA A 234 -15.30 23.11 -5.39
C ALA A 234 -14.44 22.21 -6.30
N PRO A 235 -14.88 21.94 -7.54
CA PRO A 235 -14.07 21.18 -8.48
C PRO A 235 -12.72 21.87 -8.62
N PHE A 236 -11.64 21.10 -8.55
CA PHE A 236 -10.32 21.63 -8.85
C PHE A 236 -10.32 22.23 -10.26
N ASP A 237 -9.64 23.35 -10.44
CA ASP A 237 -9.49 24.00 -11.75
C ASP A 237 -8.70 23.06 -12.68
N GLU A 238 -9.38 22.44 -13.65
CA GLU A 238 -8.80 21.45 -14.57
C GLU A 238 -7.57 22.01 -15.32
N PRO A 239 -7.60 23.24 -15.91
CA PRO A 239 -6.43 23.91 -16.44
C PRO A 239 -5.24 23.98 -15.46
N ALA A 240 -5.49 24.25 -14.18
CA ALA A 240 -4.44 24.35 -13.18
C ALA A 240 -3.85 22.96 -12.85
N LEU A 241 -4.69 21.92 -12.80
CA LEU A 241 -4.23 20.54 -12.61
C LEU A 241 -3.41 20.06 -13.82
N GLU A 242 -3.85 20.36 -15.03
CA GLU A 242 -3.13 19.99 -16.25
C GLU A 242 -1.77 20.71 -16.32
N ALA A 243 -1.71 22.00 -15.96
CA ALA A 243 -0.46 22.75 -15.89
C ALA A 243 0.51 22.18 -14.84
N GLU A 244 0.01 21.76 -13.68
CA GLU A 244 0.82 21.10 -12.65
C GLU A 244 1.29 19.72 -13.10
N LEU A 245 0.42 18.97 -13.79
CA LEU A 245 0.74 17.67 -14.36
C LEU A 245 1.92 17.74 -15.36
N GLN A 246 2.01 18.79 -16.16
CA GLN A 246 3.14 19.00 -17.08
C GLN A 246 4.48 19.23 -16.36
N ARG A 247 4.47 19.55 -15.06
CA ARG A 247 5.69 19.71 -14.25
C ARG A 247 6.20 18.40 -13.66
N VAL A 248 5.39 17.35 -13.70
CA VAL A 248 5.78 16.03 -13.18
C VAL A 248 6.77 15.38 -14.15
N ASP A 249 7.96 15.05 -13.67
CA ASP A 249 9.00 14.36 -14.45
C ASP A 249 8.66 12.87 -14.64
N VAL A 250 7.75 12.61 -15.59
CA VAL A 250 7.33 11.27 -16.03
C VAL A 250 7.10 11.25 -17.55
N GLY A 251 7.18 10.05 -18.14
CA GLY A 251 6.90 9.85 -19.57
C GLY A 251 5.42 10.04 -19.92
N ASP A 252 5.13 10.10 -21.22
CA ASP A 252 3.77 10.37 -21.72
C ASP A 252 2.77 9.29 -21.29
N ALA A 253 3.17 8.02 -21.31
CA ALA A 253 2.34 6.90 -20.90
C ALA A 253 2.00 6.96 -19.40
N GLU A 254 2.97 7.30 -18.55
CA GLU A 254 2.78 7.52 -17.12
C GLU A 254 1.89 8.73 -16.85
N ARG A 255 2.06 9.81 -17.63
CA ARG A 255 1.23 11.02 -17.54
C ARG A 255 -0.22 10.72 -17.86
N ASP A 256 -0.50 9.87 -18.84
CA ASP A 256 -1.86 9.44 -19.18
C ASP A 256 -2.51 8.59 -18.08
N ILE A 257 -1.72 7.74 -17.39
CA ILE A 257 -2.20 7.04 -16.19
C ILE A 257 -2.57 8.06 -15.10
N LEU A 258 -1.71 9.06 -14.87
CA LEU A 258 -1.94 10.09 -13.86
C LEU A 258 -3.17 10.95 -14.18
N ARG A 259 -3.42 11.30 -15.45
CA ARG A 259 -4.67 11.95 -15.88
C ARG A 259 -5.91 11.13 -15.50
N ARG A 260 -5.91 9.83 -15.81
CA ARG A 260 -7.01 8.92 -15.43
C ARG A 260 -7.21 8.82 -13.93
N VAL A 261 -6.13 8.79 -13.15
CA VAL A 261 -6.16 8.76 -11.67
C VAL A 261 -6.79 10.03 -11.09
N LEU A 262 -6.53 11.18 -11.72
CA LEU A 262 -7.06 12.51 -11.38
C LEU A 262 -8.48 12.75 -11.91
N GLY A 263 -8.96 11.91 -12.84
CA GLY A 263 -10.26 12.09 -13.50
C GLY A 263 -10.25 13.16 -14.60
N LEU A 264 -9.08 13.50 -15.14
CA LEU A 264 -8.91 14.45 -16.24
C LEU A 264 -9.02 13.70 -17.58
N GLY A 265 -9.96 14.07 -18.44
CA GLY A 265 -10.13 13.50 -19.79
C GLY A 265 -11.60 13.30 -20.23
N GLU A 266 -11.79 13.00 -21.52
CA GLU A 266 -13.12 12.75 -22.14
C GLU A 266 -13.79 11.54 -21.47
N GLY A 267 -14.67 11.82 -20.49
CA GLY A 267 -15.32 10.82 -19.63
C GLY A 267 -15.68 11.38 -18.24
N GLY A 268 -15.09 12.51 -17.85
CA GLY A 268 -15.28 13.15 -16.54
C GLY A 268 -16.68 13.71 -16.22
N ALA A 269 -17.65 13.64 -17.14
CA ALA A 269 -19.03 14.08 -16.90
C ALA A 269 -20.06 12.93 -16.82
N GLY A 270 -19.63 11.67 -16.87
CA GLY A 270 -20.54 10.51 -16.97
C GLY A 270 -20.33 9.38 -15.96
N ALA A 271 -19.29 9.39 -15.13
CA ALA A 271 -19.13 8.42 -14.05
C ALA A 271 -19.86 8.88 -12.77
N ALA A 272 -21.10 9.33 -12.93
CA ALA A 272 -22.07 9.26 -11.85
C ALA A 272 -22.35 7.77 -11.63
N GLU A 273 -21.83 7.24 -10.53
CA GLU A 273 -22.46 6.15 -9.77
C GLU A 273 -23.23 5.11 -10.62
N ASP A 274 -22.53 4.30 -11.42
CA ASP A 274 -22.94 2.91 -11.61
C ASP A 274 -22.46 2.15 -10.35
N ASP A 275 -23.15 2.44 -9.24
CA ASP A 275 -23.02 1.81 -7.92
C ASP A 275 -23.95 0.56 -7.84
N ASP A 276 -24.21 -0.09 -8.99
CA ASP A 276 -25.12 -1.23 -9.17
C ASP A 276 -24.42 -2.53 -9.67
N ASP A 277 -23.08 -2.60 -9.71
CA ASP A 277 -22.36 -3.79 -10.22
C ASP A 277 -21.80 -4.74 -9.14
N ASP A 278 -22.17 -4.54 -7.86
CA ASP A 278 -21.84 -5.49 -6.79
C ASP A 278 -22.70 -6.79 -6.82
N GLU A 279 -23.67 -6.90 -7.74
CA GLU A 279 -24.44 -8.14 -7.96
C GLU A 279 -24.02 -8.97 -9.18
N VAL A 280 -23.33 -8.41 -10.18
CA VAL A 280 -23.00 -9.15 -11.42
C VAL A 280 -21.65 -9.87 -11.33
N GLU A 281 -20.68 -9.38 -10.54
CA GLU A 281 -19.38 -10.06 -10.39
C GLU A 281 -19.42 -11.32 -9.51
N ARG A 282 -20.49 -11.55 -8.74
CA ARG A 282 -20.71 -12.85 -8.08
C ARG A 282 -21.13 -13.97 -9.03
N ALA A 283 -21.54 -13.66 -10.27
CA ALA A 283 -22.00 -14.65 -11.25
C ALA A 283 -20.93 -15.06 -12.28
N ALA A 284 -19.80 -14.35 -12.39
CA ALA A 284 -18.80 -14.59 -13.45
C ALA A 284 -17.50 -15.28 -12.98
N ALA A 285 -17.25 -15.42 -11.68
CA ALA A 285 -16.06 -16.08 -11.12
C ALA A 285 -16.17 -17.62 -11.10
N GLY A 286 -16.71 -18.23 -12.15
CA GLY A 286 -17.02 -19.66 -12.19
C GLY A 286 -17.04 -20.30 -13.58
N ARG A 287 -16.28 -19.78 -14.56
CA ARG A 287 -16.11 -20.46 -15.86
C ARG A 287 -14.77 -21.18 -15.95
N ASP A 288 -14.88 -22.50 -15.83
CA ASP A 288 -13.94 -23.55 -16.19
C ASP A 288 -12.94 -23.18 -17.29
N VAL A 289 -11.65 -23.32 -16.96
CA VAL A 289 -10.59 -23.52 -17.97
C VAL A 289 -10.09 -24.96 -17.84
N ARG A 290 -10.93 -25.91 -18.25
CA ARG A 290 -10.51 -27.26 -18.69
C ARG A 290 -11.47 -27.79 -19.74
N SER A 291 -11.07 -27.68 -21.01
CA SER A 291 -11.41 -28.62 -22.08
C SER A 291 -10.49 -28.35 -23.27
N LEU A 292 -9.35 -29.06 -23.30
CA LEU A 292 -8.78 -29.82 -24.42
C LEU A 292 -7.41 -30.38 -24.00
#